data_AF-A0A177JP77-F1
#
_entry.id   AF-A0A177JP77-F1
#
_cell.length_a   1.000
_cell.length_b   1.000
_cell.length_c   1.000
_cell.angle_alpha   90.00
_cell.angle_beta   90.00
_cell.angle_gamma   90.00
#
_symmetry.space_group_name_H-M   'P 1'
#
loop_
_entity.id
_entity.type
_entity.pdbx_description
1 polymer ?
#
loop_
_entity_poly.entity_id
_entity_poly.type
_entity_poly.pdbx_seq_one_letter_code
_entity_poly.pdbx_strand_id
1 'polypeptide(L)'
;MDHAQLQRRLADRGFYNGAIDGKFGPASKAATLACLTDGPDHPVTASDIEAAARGLGVDPAKIWAVYDVEAAGDAFIDGRPAILFEPHRFSKATGRRYDASHPNLSSRVWNRKLYPKGQAARWQQLLDAVALNINAGFASASYGAFQILGENYAVCGAPDPWSFAWRQSQTEGDQLEAFLRFVEGRGLKGALQRGDWAAFAKGYNGTAYRENKYDARLADAYAKRKAA
;
A
#
# COMPACT_ATOMS: atom_id res chain seq x y z
N MET A 1 -15.86 -1.63 8.29
CA MET A 1 -16.77 -0.77 7.52
C MET A 1 -17.60 -1.65 6.59
N ASP A 2 -18.91 -1.40 6.49
CA ASP A 2 -19.77 -2.00 5.48
C ASP A 2 -19.86 -1.13 4.20
N HIS A 3 -20.51 -1.65 3.16
CA HIS A 3 -20.61 -0.96 1.87
C HIS A 3 -21.44 0.32 1.92
N ALA A 4 -22.49 0.38 2.75
CA ALA A 4 -23.33 1.58 2.90
C ALA A 4 -22.57 2.71 3.62
N GLN A 5 -21.70 2.37 4.56
CA GLN A 5 -20.78 3.30 5.20
C GLN A 5 -19.78 3.86 4.20
N LEU A 6 -19.23 3.04 3.30
CA LEU A 6 -18.34 3.54 2.25
C LEU A 6 -19.09 4.45 1.26
N GLN A 7 -20.28 4.06 0.79
CA GLN A 7 -21.11 4.90 -0.08
C GLN A 7 -21.37 6.29 0.54
N ARG A 8 -21.68 6.36 1.85
CA ARG A 8 -21.80 7.63 2.58
C ARG A 8 -20.52 8.46 2.52
N ARG A 9 -19.37 7.87 2.86
CA ARG A 9 -18.08 8.58 2.83
C ARG A 9 -17.72 9.12 1.45
N LEU A 10 -18.11 8.42 0.39
CA LEU A 10 -17.94 8.85 -1.00
C LEU A 10 -18.91 9.97 -1.37
N ALA A 11 -20.17 9.88 -0.92
CA ALA A 11 -21.17 10.92 -1.14
C ALA A 11 -20.82 12.23 -0.41
N ASP A 12 -20.39 12.14 0.85
CA ASP A 12 -19.93 13.28 1.64
C ASP A 12 -18.73 14.00 1.01
N ARG A 13 -17.98 13.30 0.15
CA ARG A 13 -16.85 13.84 -0.63
C ARG A 13 -17.22 14.25 -2.05
N GLY A 14 -18.49 14.14 -2.44
CA GLY A 14 -18.96 14.53 -3.78
C GLY A 14 -18.71 13.51 -4.89
N PHE A 15 -18.21 12.29 -4.59
CA PHE A 15 -17.92 11.27 -5.60
C PHE A 15 -19.08 10.32 -5.88
N TYR A 16 -20.09 10.26 -5.01
CA TYR A 16 -21.21 9.33 -5.14
C TYR A 16 -22.55 10.02 -4.94
N ASN A 17 -23.43 9.92 -5.95
CA ASN A 17 -24.78 10.50 -5.95
C ASN A 17 -25.89 9.42 -6.02
N GLY A 18 -25.53 8.14 -5.92
CA GLY A 18 -26.46 7.02 -5.92
C GLY A 18 -27.09 6.75 -4.56
N ALA A 19 -27.95 5.74 -4.49
CA ALA A 19 -28.57 5.31 -3.24
C ALA A 19 -27.55 4.71 -2.26
N ILE A 20 -27.66 5.08 -0.98
CA ILE A 20 -26.88 4.47 0.11
C ILE A 20 -27.62 3.20 0.54
N ASP A 21 -27.43 2.12 -0.21
CA ASP A 21 -28.16 0.85 -0.05
C ASP A 21 -27.25 -0.35 0.25
N GLY A 22 -25.93 -0.13 0.32
CA GLY A 22 -24.93 -1.17 0.51
C GLY A 22 -24.69 -2.07 -0.71
N LYS A 23 -25.35 -1.83 -1.85
CA LYS A 23 -25.13 -2.57 -3.08
C LYS A 23 -23.93 -1.99 -3.82
N PHE A 24 -22.79 -2.66 -3.69
CA PHE A 24 -21.53 -2.18 -4.24
C PHE A 24 -21.34 -2.56 -5.72
N GLY A 25 -22.14 -1.92 -6.57
CA GLY A 25 -22.12 -2.11 -8.03
C GLY A 25 -21.13 -1.19 -8.77
N PRO A 26 -21.25 -1.11 -10.11
CA PRO A 26 -20.36 -0.30 -10.95
C PRO A 26 -20.24 1.17 -10.52
N ALA A 27 -21.34 1.81 -10.13
CA ALA A 27 -21.32 3.21 -9.68
C ALA A 27 -20.49 3.40 -8.39
N SER A 28 -20.59 2.48 -7.43
CA SER A 28 -19.80 2.56 -6.19
C SER A 28 -18.31 2.27 -6.45
N LYS A 29 -18.00 1.35 -7.38
CA LYS A 29 -16.61 1.11 -7.82
C LYS A 29 -16.01 2.35 -8.49
N ALA A 30 -16.76 2.96 -9.42
CA ALA A 30 -16.32 4.18 -10.11
C ALA A 30 -16.11 5.34 -9.14
N ALA A 31 -17.04 5.58 -8.21
CA ALA A 31 -16.91 6.61 -7.18
C ALA A 31 -15.71 6.36 -6.26
N THR A 32 -15.47 5.10 -5.88
CA THR A 32 -14.30 4.72 -5.07
C THR A 32 -13.01 5.02 -5.81
N LEU A 33 -12.91 4.62 -7.08
CA LEU A 33 -11.73 4.85 -7.90
C LEU A 33 -11.49 6.36 -8.07
N ALA A 34 -12.51 7.13 -8.43
CA ALA A 34 -12.43 8.58 -8.59
C ALA A 34 -11.95 9.25 -7.30
N CYS A 35 -12.53 8.89 -6.15
CA CYS A 35 -12.11 9.45 -4.85
C CYS A 35 -10.65 9.14 -4.50
N LEU A 36 -10.13 7.99 -4.92
CA LEU A 36 -8.74 7.59 -4.72
C LEU A 36 -7.79 8.08 -5.84
N THR A 37 -8.31 8.84 -6.80
CA THR A 37 -7.58 9.44 -7.93
C THR A 37 -7.57 10.99 -7.87
N ASP A 38 -8.31 11.59 -6.94
CA ASP A 38 -8.45 13.06 -6.82
C ASP A 38 -7.28 13.73 -6.07
N GLY A 39 -6.27 12.95 -5.67
CA GLY A 39 -5.15 13.44 -4.89
C GLY A 39 -4.31 14.48 -5.63
N PRO A 40 -3.69 15.42 -4.91
CA PRO A 40 -2.74 16.34 -5.52
C PRO A 40 -1.47 15.66 -6.06
N ASP A 41 -1.23 14.37 -5.78
CA ASP A 41 -0.18 13.52 -6.39
C ASP A 41 1.22 14.16 -6.38
N HIS A 42 1.50 14.96 -5.34
CA HIS A 42 2.77 15.68 -5.25
C HIS A 42 3.92 14.73 -4.87
N PRO A 43 5.07 14.81 -5.56
CA PRO A 43 6.23 13.97 -5.27
C PRO A 43 6.93 14.40 -3.98
N VAL A 44 7.62 13.47 -3.32
CA VAL A 44 8.49 13.81 -2.19
C VAL A 44 9.72 14.57 -2.67
N THR A 45 10.10 15.61 -1.94
CA THR A 45 11.32 16.37 -2.20
C THR A 45 12.51 15.82 -1.41
N ALA A 46 13.72 16.25 -1.78
CA ALA A 46 14.91 15.95 -0.99
C ALA A 46 14.78 16.46 0.47
N SER A 47 14.17 17.63 0.67
CA SER A 47 13.94 18.23 1.99
C SER A 47 13.01 17.36 2.86
N ASP A 48 11.96 16.78 2.27
CA ASP A 48 11.04 15.89 2.97
C ASP A 48 11.78 14.63 3.46
N ILE A 49 12.62 14.07 2.58
CA ILE A 49 13.43 12.89 2.90
C ILE A 49 14.50 13.20 3.95
N GLU A 50 15.12 14.37 3.92
CA GLU A 50 16.04 14.82 4.96
C GLU A 50 15.34 14.97 6.32
N ALA A 51 14.14 15.56 6.34
CA ALA A 51 13.35 15.70 7.57
C ALA A 51 12.95 14.34 8.14
N ALA A 52 12.49 13.44 7.28
CA ALA A 52 12.16 12.06 7.63
C ALA A 52 13.38 11.29 8.18
N ALA A 53 14.55 11.46 7.55
CA ALA A 53 15.79 10.85 7.96
C ALA A 53 16.26 11.34 9.33
N ARG A 54 16.13 12.65 9.61
CA ARG A 54 16.37 13.22 10.95
C ARG A 54 15.48 12.59 12.01
N GLY A 55 14.18 12.41 11.72
CA GLY A 55 13.24 11.77 12.65
C GLY A 55 13.61 10.30 12.98
N LEU A 56 14.09 9.56 11.99
CA LEU A 56 14.57 8.19 12.20
C LEU A 56 16.02 8.11 12.72
N GLY A 57 16.78 9.20 12.68
CA GLY A 57 18.22 9.19 13.00
C GLY A 57 19.02 8.34 12.01
N VAL A 58 18.72 8.45 10.72
CA VAL A 58 19.37 7.68 9.64
C VAL A 58 19.95 8.61 8.59
N ASP A 59 20.83 8.07 7.73
CA ASP A 59 21.27 8.77 6.52
C ASP A 59 20.09 8.85 5.52
N PRO A 60 19.78 10.02 4.91
CA PRO A 60 18.72 10.16 3.90
C PRO A 60 18.82 9.15 2.75
N ALA A 61 20.02 8.74 2.37
CA ALA A 61 20.25 7.72 1.35
C ALA A 61 19.59 6.37 1.69
N LYS A 62 19.37 6.06 2.98
CA LYS A 62 18.67 4.83 3.39
C LYS A 62 17.17 4.89 3.08
N ILE A 63 16.54 6.04 3.23
CA ILE A 63 15.11 6.20 2.88
C ILE A 63 14.96 6.16 1.36
N TRP A 64 15.84 6.87 0.64
CA TRP A 64 15.88 6.79 -0.82
C TRP A 64 16.13 5.36 -1.33
N ALA A 65 16.99 4.57 -0.65
CA ALA A 65 17.21 3.18 -1.02
C ALA A 65 15.93 2.33 -0.90
N VAL A 66 15.12 2.53 0.15
CA VAL A 66 13.83 1.85 0.26
C VAL A 66 12.88 2.33 -0.84
N TYR A 67 12.78 3.64 -1.05
CA TYR A 67 11.97 4.22 -2.13
C TYR A 67 12.30 3.58 -3.49
N ASP A 68 13.58 3.53 -3.86
CA ASP A 68 14.04 2.98 -5.14
C ASP A 68 13.74 1.49 -5.30
N VAL A 69 13.85 0.71 -4.21
CA VAL A 69 13.63 -0.74 -4.24
C VAL A 69 12.15 -1.10 -4.30
N GLU A 70 11.31 -0.35 -3.59
CA GLU A 70 9.86 -0.61 -3.48
C GLU A 70 9.06 0.02 -4.62
N ALA A 71 9.36 1.27 -4.99
CA ALA A 71 8.60 1.95 -6.02
C ALA A 71 8.87 1.32 -7.40
N ALA A 72 10.11 0.86 -7.66
CA ALA A 72 10.57 0.22 -8.90
C ALA A 72 9.95 0.82 -10.20
N GLY A 73 9.62 2.12 -10.16
CA GLY A 73 8.58 2.78 -10.95
C GLY A 73 7.99 3.98 -10.20
N ASP A 74 6.87 4.53 -10.70
CA ASP A 74 6.24 5.74 -10.15
C ASP A 74 5.32 5.43 -8.97
N ALA A 75 5.35 6.27 -7.93
CA ALA A 75 4.48 6.14 -6.76
C ALA A 75 3.00 6.30 -7.10
N PHE A 76 2.72 7.15 -8.10
CA PHE A 76 1.41 7.41 -8.68
C PHE A 76 1.40 7.10 -10.17
N ILE A 77 0.35 6.42 -10.63
CA ILE A 77 0.14 6.07 -12.04
C ILE A 77 -1.32 6.40 -12.38
N ASP A 78 -1.51 7.25 -13.38
CA ASP A 78 -2.83 7.78 -13.80
C ASP A 78 -3.60 8.47 -12.66
N GLY A 79 -2.92 9.30 -11.85
CA GLY A 79 -3.57 10.09 -10.79
C GLY A 79 -3.81 9.34 -9.47
N ARG A 80 -3.32 8.10 -9.32
CA ARG A 80 -3.63 7.23 -8.17
C ARG A 80 -2.43 6.36 -7.80
N PRO A 81 -2.32 5.90 -6.54
CA PRO A 81 -1.12 5.20 -6.09
C PRO A 81 -0.95 3.88 -6.84
N ALA A 82 0.31 3.54 -7.12
CA ALA A 82 0.65 2.21 -7.60
C ALA A 82 0.30 1.18 -6.52
N ILE A 83 -0.40 0.12 -6.90
CA ILE A 83 -0.81 -0.94 -5.97
C ILE A 83 -0.33 -2.33 -6.38
N LEU A 84 -0.32 -3.21 -5.39
CA LEU A 84 -0.33 -4.66 -5.58
C LEU A 84 -1.34 -5.28 -4.63
N PHE A 85 -2.40 -5.89 -5.17
CA PHE A 85 -3.35 -6.67 -4.39
C PHE A 85 -2.83 -8.10 -4.19
N GLU A 86 -3.02 -8.63 -2.99
CA GLU A 86 -2.49 -9.91 -2.54
C GLU A 86 -3.65 -10.91 -2.25
N PRO A 87 -4.03 -11.78 -3.22
CA PRO A 87 -5.15 -12.71 -3.07
C PRO A 87 -5.05 -13.63 -1.85
N HIS A 88 -3.84 -13.97 -1.43
CA HIS A 88 -3.59 -14.79 -0.26
C HIS A 88 -3.78 -14.05 1.06
N ARG A 89 -3.55 -12.73 1.07
CA ARG A 89 -3.88 -11.86 2.21
C ARG A 89 -5.38 -11.68 2.32
N PHE A 90 -6.08 -11.50 1.19
CA PHE A 90 -7.54 -11.41 1.17
C PHE A 90 -8.22 -12.70 1.64
N SER A 91 -7.72 -13.85 1.18
CA SER A 91 -8.15 -15.16 1.67
C SER A 91 -8.00 -15.26 3.19
N LYS A 92 -6.83 -14.93 3.73
CA LYS A 92 -6.60 -14.94 5.18
C LYS A 92 -7.53 -13.97 5.93
N ALA A 93 -7.65 -12.73 5.46
CA ALA A 93 -8.43 -11.67 6.10
C ALA A 93 -9.93 -11.95 6.11
N THR A 94 -10.44 -12.73 5.14
CA THR A 94 -11.85 -13.12 5.05
C THR A 94 -12.13 -14.50 5.65
N GLY A 95 -11.17 -15.11 6.34
CA GLY A 95 -11.32 -16.46 6.87
C GLY A 95 -11.56 -17.51 5.79
N ARG A 96 -11.00 -17.29 4.59
CA ARG A 96 -11.08 -18.16 3.40
C ARG A 96 -12.48 -18.26 2.79
N ARG A 97 -13.39 -17.35 3.17
CA ARG A 97 -14.80 -17.35 2.74
C ARG A 97 -14.97 -17.34 1.22
N TYR A 98 -14.04 -16.71 0.48
CA TYR A 98 -14.17 -16.51 -0.96
C TYR A 98 -13.25 -17.40 -1.80
N ASP A 99 -12.49 -18.32 -1.21
CA ASP A 99 -11.53 -19.16 -1.94
C ASP A 99 -12.21 -20.00 -3.04
N ALA A 100 -13.39 -20.54 -2.77
CA ALA A 100 -14.12 -21.38 -3.72
C ALA A 100 -14.91 -20.56 -4.75
N SER A 101 -15.54 -19.45 -4.33
CA SER A 101 -16.42 -18.65 -5.20
C SER A 101 -15.67 -17.63 -6.05
N HIS A 102 -14.49 -17.17 -5.59
CA HIS A 102 -13.68 -16.14 -6.25
C HIS A 102 -12.19 -16.52 -6.24
N PRO A 103 -11.80 -17.67 -6.85
CA PRO A 103 -10.42 -18.16 -6.82
C PRO A 103 -9.40 -17.21 -7.48
N ASN A 104 -9.87 -16.25 -8.29
CA ASN A 104 -9.05 -15.21 -8.90
C ASN A 104 -8.72 -14.04 -7.94
N LEU A 105 -9.47 -13.91 -6.83
CA LEU A 105 -9.33 -12.85 -5.83
C LEU A 105 -8.92 -13.39 -4.45
N SER A 106 -9.17 -14.67 -4.19
CA SER A 106 -8.95 -15.31 -2.90
C SER A 106 -8.30 -16.67 -3.11
N SER A 107 -7.09 -16.85 -2.60
CA SER A 107 -6.37 -18.13 -2.69
C SER A 107 -5.58 -18.38 -1.42
N ARG A 108 -5.80 -19.51 -0.76
CA ARG A 108 -5.04 -19.89 0.45
C ARG A 108 -3.53 -19.91 0.25
N VAL A 109 -3.06 -20.22 -0.96
CA VAL A 109 -1.64 -20.33 -1.30
C VAL A 109 -1.28 -19.22 -2.28
N TRP A 110 -0.08 -18.67 -2.12
CA TRP A 110 0.47 -17.70 -3.08
C TRP A 110 0.54 -18.31 -4.48
N ASN A 111 0.02 -17.57 -5.47
CA ASN A 111 -0.02 -18.03 -6.86
C ASN A 111 0.25 -16.85 -7.81
N ARG A 112 1.44 -16.85 -8.42
CA ARG A 112 1.89 -15.83 -9.37
C ARG A 112 0.91 -15.53 -10.50
N LYS A 113 0.09 -16.51 -10.94
CA LYS A 113 -0.86 -16.34 -12.04
C LYS A 113 -2.02 -15.40 -11.69
N LEU A 114 -2.24 -15.13 -10.40
CA LEU A 114 -3.31 -14.26 -9.93
C LEU A 114 -2.94 -12.77 -9.95
N TYR A 115 -1.72 -12.41 -10.33
CA TYR A 115 -1.23 -11.04 -10.27
C TYR A 115 -1.25 -10.38 -11.65
N PRO A 116 -2.14 -9.39 -11.88
CA PRO A 116 -2.18 -8.66 -13.14
C PRO A 116 -0.90 -7.85 -13.37
N LYS A 117 -0.48 -7.73 -14.64
CA LYS A 117 0.74 -7.00 -15.00
C LYS A 117 0.60 -5.48 -14.85
N GLY A 118 -0.51 -4.90 -15.30
CA GLY A 118 -0.73 -3.44 -15.35
C GLY A 118 -1.58 -2.90 -14.21
N GLN A 119 -1.37 -1.63 -13.83
CA GLN A 119 -2.06 -0.98 -12.72
C GLN A 119 -3.58 -0.93 -12.89
N ALA A 120 -4.10 -0.64 -14.08
CA ALA A 120 -5.55 -0.63 -14.32
C ALA A 120 -6.23 -1.95 -13.93
N ALA A 121 -5.62 -3.09 -14.31
CA ALA A 121 -6.13 -4.41 -13.97
C ALA A 121 -5.96 -4.76 -12.47
N ARG A 122 -4.91 -4.26 -11.82
CA ARG A 122 -4.72 -4.41 -10.36
C ARG A 122 -5.77 -3.62 -9.57
N TRP A 123 -6.09 -2.40 -10.02
CA TRP A 123 -7.16 -1.60 -9.43
C TRP A 123 -8.53 -2.25 -9.61
N GLN A 124 -8.81 -2.83 -10.79
CA GLN A 124 -10.02 -3.62 -10.99
C GLN A 124 -10.09 -4.81 -10.02
N GLN A 125 -8.98 -5.56 -9.88
CA GLN A 125 -8.89 -6.68 -8.94
C GLN A 125 -9.18 -6.25 -7.49
N LEU A 126 -8.60 -5.13 -7.05
CA LEU A 126 -8.86 -4.56 -5.73
C LEU A 126 -10.34 -4.20 -5.56
N LEU A 127 -10.94 -3.49 -6.53
CA LEU A 127 -12.34 -3.06 -6.45
C LEU A 127 -13.32 -4.23 -6.47
N ASP A 128 -12.97 -5.34 -7.15
CA ASP A 128 -13.73 -6.58 -7.10
C ASP A 128 -13.67 -7.23 -5.71
N ALA A 129 -12.51 -7.23 -5.06
CA ALA A 129 -12.37 -7.71 -3.68
C ALA A 129 -13.10 -6.81 -2.67
N VAL A 130 -13.04 -5.48 -2.85
CA VAL A 130 -13.77 -4.50 -2.02
C VAL A 130 -15.28 -4.71 -2.16
N ALA A 131 -15.79 -5.03 -3.35
CA ALA A 131 -17.20 -5.37 -3.54
C ALA A 131 -17.65 -6.59 -2.71
N LEU A 132 -16.75 -7.51 -2.38
CA LEU A 132 -17.04 -8.65 -1.49
C LEU A 132 -16.88 -8.28 -0.01
N ASN A 133 -15.82 -7.57 0.34
CA ASN A 133 -15.54 -7.14 1.71
C ASN A 133 -14.66 -5.89 1.71
N ILE A 134 -15.21 -4.75 2.13
CA ILE A 134 -14.52 -3.45 2.12
C ILE A 134 -13.18 -3.50 2.87
N ASN A 135 -13.23 -3.88 4.16
CA ASN A 135 -12.06 -3.84 5.02
C ASN A 135 -10.97 -4.82 4.54
N ALA A 136 -11.35 -6.06 4.23
CA ALA A 136 -10.39 -7.06 3.78
C ALA A 136 -9.81 -6.70 2.41
N GLY A 137 -10.60 -6.12 1.50
CA GLY A 137 -10.16 -5.66 0.19
C GLY A 137 -9.03 -4.64 0.29
N PHE A 138 -9.29 -3.52 0.97
CA PHE A 138 -8.27 -2.47 1.16
C PHE A 138 -7.10 -2.92 2.05
N ALA A 139 -7.32 -3.81 3.03
CA ALA A 139 -6.23 -4.32 3.85
C ALA A 139 -5.26 -5.23 3.07
N SER A 140 -5.71 -5.81 1.96
CA SER A 140 -4.97 -6.82 1.21
C SER A 140 -4.21 -6.27 0.02
N ALA A 141 -3.98 -4.95 -0.06
CA ALA A 141 -3.14 -4.35 -1.08
C ALA A 141 -2.04 -3.46 -0.48
N SER A 142 -0.88 -3.41 -1.12
CA SER A 142 0.15 -2.40 -0.88
C SER A 142 -0.10 -1.16 -1.72
N TYR A 143 0.36 0.00 -1.24
CA TYR A 143 0.07 1.30 -1.85
C TYR A 143 1.32 2.18 -1.94
N GLY A 144 1.49 2.82 -3.09
CA GLY A 144 2.40 3.94 -3.30
C GLY A 144 3.89 3.58 -3.28
N ALA A 145 4.73 4.60 -3.16
CA ALA A 145 6.19 4.53 -3.22
C ALA A 145 6.80 3.45 -2.31
N PHE A 146 6.31 3.35 -1.09
CA PHE A 146 6.87 2.46 -0.07
C PHE A 146 6.17 1.11 0.01
N GLN A 147 5.12 0.88 -0.79
CA GLN A 147 4.36 -0.37 -0.88
C GLN A 147 3.92 -0.92 0.50
N ILE A 148 3.52 -0.04 1.43
CA ILE A 148 3.01 -0.47 2.74
C ILE A 148 1.64 -1.16 2.56
N LEU A 149 1.53 -2.41 3.03
CA LEU A 149 0.32 -3.21 2.97
C LEU A 149 -0.77 -2.63 3.89
N GLY A 150 -1.99 -2.48 3.37
CA GLY A 150 -3.13 -1.87 4.06
C GLY A 150 -3.54 -2.56 5.37
N GLU A 151 -3.14 -3.82 5.59
CA GLU A 151 -3.31 -4.51 6.88
C GLU A 151 -2.61 -3.78 8.04
N ASN A 152 -1.66 -2.88 7.72
CA ASN A 152 -0.93 -2.05 8.67
C ASN A 152 -1.59 -0.70 8.98
N TYR A 153 -2.82 -0.45 8.50
CA TYR A 153 -3.52 0.83 8.67
C TYR A 153 -3.44 1.40 10.10
N ALA A 154 -3.65 0.55 11.12
CA ALA A 154 -3.64 0.97 12.52
C ALA A 154 -2.23 1.38 13.00
N VAL A 155 -1.18 0.66 12.57
CA VAL A 155 0.22 1.02 12.86
C VAL A 155 0.57 2.35 12.20
N CYS A 156 0.02 2.60 11.01
CA CYS A 156 0.16 3.86 10.29
C CYS A 156 -0.82 4.95 10.76
N GLY A 157 -1.57 4.74 11.85
CA GLY A 157 -2.43 5.76 12.46
C GLY A 157 -3.71 6.08 11.67
N ALA A 158 -4.15 5.20 10.77
CA ALA A 158 -5.45 5.30 10.12
C ALA A 158 -6.52 4.53 10.93
N PRO A 159 -7.78 4.99 10.92
CA PRO A 159 -8.87 4.34 11.67
C PRO A 159 -9.37 3.04 11.02
N ASP A 160 -9.22 2.92 9.70
CA ASP A 160 -9.61 1.73 8.94
C ASP A 160 -8.80 1.62 7.63
N PRO A 161 -8.82 0.45 6.97
CA PRO A 161 -8.06 0.21 5.74
C PRO A 161 -8.41 1.15 4.57
N TRP A 162 -9.67 1.60 4.47
CA TRP A 162 -10.04 2.55 3.41
C TRP A 162 -9.45 3.92 3.69
N SER A 163 -9.50 4.40 4.93
CA SER A 163 -8.87 5.68 5.30
C SER A 163 -7.36 5.65 5.09
N PHE A 164 -6.73 4.50 5.28
CA PHE A 164 -5.33 4.31 4.91
C PHE A 164 -5.15 4.44 3.39
N ALA A 165 -5.87 3.66 2.58
CA ALA A 165 -5.77 3.73 1.12
C ALA A 165 -6.03 5.15 0.59
N TRP A 166 -7.03 5.86 1.13
CA TRP A 166 -7.34 7.24 0.77
C TRP A 166 -6.20 8.20 1.10
N ARG A 167 -5.57 8.06 2.27
CA ARG A 167 -4.37 8.85 2.63
C ARG A 167 -3.21 8.60 1.66
N GLN A 168 -2.97 7.34 1.30
CA GLN A 168 -1.91 6.99 0.34
C GLN A 168 -2.19 7.51 -1.08
N SER A 169 -3.44 7.86 -1.37
CA SER A 169 -3.87 8.50 -2.60
C SER A 169 -3.74 10.02 -2.61
N GLN A 170 -3.20 10.67 -1.57
CA GLN A 170 -3.12 12.14 -1.53
C GLN A 170 -1.79 12.67 -2.07
N THR A 171 -0.66 12.33 -1.43
CA THR A 171 0.69 12.74 -1.87
C THR A 171 1.72 11.66 -1.59
N GLU A 172 2.90 11.74 -2.19
CA GLU A 172 4.02 10.89 -1.78
C GLU A 172 4.49 11.22 -0.35
N GLY A 173 4.24 12.45 0.14
CA GLY A 173 4.50 12.84 1.53
C GLY A 173 3.66 12.04 2.53
N ASP A 174 2.39 11.80 2.20
CA ASP A 174 1.52 10.91 2.97
C ASP A 174 2.02 9.46 2.96
N GLN A 175 2.52 9.01 1.81
CA GLN A 175 3.12 7.68 1.67
C GLN A 175 4.42 7.55 2.49
N LEU A 176 5.24 8.61 2.53
CA LEU A 176 6.43 8.71 3.37
C LEU A 176 6.05 8.70 4.86
N GLU A 177 5.02 9.43 5.28
CA GLU A 177 4.55 9.40 6.67
C GLU A 177 4.14 7.98 7.09
N ALA A 178 3.41 7.26 6.23
CA ALA A 178 3.04 5.88 6.49
C ALA A 178 4.26 4.97 6.64
N PHE A 179 5.29 5.14 5.80
CA PHE A 179 6.56 4.43 5.91
C PHE A 179 7.24 4.69 7.25
N LEU A 180 7.34 5.95 7.69
CA LEU A 180 7.95 6.30 8.98
C LEU A 180 7.22 5.65 10.15
N ARG A 181 5.89 5.77 10.18
CA ARG A 181 5.06 5.14 11.21
C ARG A 181 5.18 3.62 11.21
N PHE A 182 5.26 3.01 10.03
CA PHE A 182 5.44 1.56 9.90
C PHE A 182 6.82 1.12 10.44
N VAL A 183 7.90 1.82 10.07
CA VAL A 183 9.26 1.53 10.54
C VAL A 183 9.36 1.64 12.06
N GLU A 184 8.76 2.65 12.66
CA GLU A 184 8.77 2.82 14.12
C GLU A 184 7.85 1.80 14.81
N GLY A 185 6.60 1.69 14.37
CA GLY A 185 5.60 0.82 14.98
C GLY A 185 5.86 -0.68 14.81
N ARG A 186 6.68 -1.09 13.84
CA ARG A 186 7.17 -2.48 13.69
C ARG A 186 8.57 -2.71 14.28
N GLY A 187 9.18 -1.70 14.92
CA GLY A 187 10.48 -1.83 15.55
C GLY A 187 11.65 -1.99 14.56
N LEU A 188 11.50 -1.51 13.33
CA LEU A 188 12.50 -1.63 12.26
C LEU A 188 13.54 -0.51 12.29
N LYS A 189 13.27 0.58 13.01
CA LYS A 189 14.16 1.76 13.14
C LYS A 189 15.59 1.37 13.47
N GLY A 190 15.81 0.51 14.47
CA GLY A 190 17.15 0.11 14.87
C GLY A 190 17.93 -0.67 13.80
N ALA A 191 17.25 -1.53 13.03
CA ALA A 191 17.87 -2.23 11.91
C ALA A 191 18.29 -1.24 10.81
N LEU A 192 17.41 -0.30 10.47
CA LEU A 192 17.68 0.73 9.47
C LEU A 192 18.84 1.65 9.92
N GLN A 193 18.86 2.08 11.17
CA GLN A 193 19.95 2.88 11.76
C GLN A 193 21.31 2.20 11.63
N ARG A 194 21.40 0.92 11.99
CA ARG A 194 22.65 0.14 11.88
C ARG A 194 23.01 -0.25 10.45
N GLY A 195 22.09 -0.08 9.48
CA GLY A 195 22.29 -0.56 8.11
C GLY A 195 22.23 -2.09 8.02
N ASP A 196 21.51 -2.74 8.94
CA ASP A 196 21.28 -4.18 8.93
C ASP A 196 20.15 -4.51 7.93
N TRP A 197 20.52 -4.57 6.65
CA TRP A 197 19.59 -4.77 5.55
C TRP A 197 18.87 -6.11 5.61
N ALA A 198 19.50 -7.14 6.16
CA ALA A 198 18.88 -8.45 6.33
C ALA A 198 17.77 -8.40 7.40
N ALA A 199 18.04 -7.81 8.56
CA ALA A 199 17.03 -7.66 9.61
C ALA A 199 15.89 -6.71 9.16
N PHE A 200 16.23 -5.61 8.49
CA PHE A 200 15.25 -4.67 7.95
C PHE A 200 14.35 -5.35 6.91
N ALA A 201 14.92 -5.99 5.87
CA ALA A 201 14.16 -6.65 4.82
C ALA A 201 13.28 -7.79 5.35
N LYS A 202 13.76 -8.56 6.34
CA LYS A 202 12.94 -9.61 6.98
C LYS A 202 11.71 -9.03 7.67
N GLY A 203 11.85 -7.90 8.35
CA GLY A 203 10.74 -7.24 9.04
C GLY A 203 9.79 -6.48 8.10
N TYR A 204 10.34 -5.93 7.01
CA TYR A 204 9.61 -5.12 6.04
C TYR A 204 8.88 -5.97 4.99
N ASN A 205 9.59 -6.90 4.33
CA ASN A 205 9.06 -7.74 3.24
C ASN A 205 8.65 -9.16 3.69
N GLY A 206 8.93 -9.52 4.94
CA GLY A 206 8.60 -10.82 5.52
C GLY A 206 9.71 -11.88 5.35
N THR A 207 9.45 -13.11 5.81
CA THR A 207 10.49 -14.15 5.91
C THR A 207 11.03 -14.65 4.57
N ALA A 208 10.28 -14.47 3.49
CA ALA A 208 10.69 -14.85 2.12
C ALA A 208 11.57 -13.78 1.43
N TYR A 209 12.00 -12.72 2.13
CA TYR A 209 12.74 -11.60 1.55
C TYR A 209 14.00 -12.02 0.75
N ARG A 210 14.67 -13.10 1.16
CA ARG A 210 15.88 -13.63 0.51
C ARG A 210 15.62 -14.19 -0.88
N GLU A 211 14.43 -14.74 -1.13
CA GLU A 211 14.06 -15.30 -2.44
C GLU A 211 14.08 -14.22 -3.52
N ASN A 212 13.77 -12.98 -3.13
CA ASN A 212 13.80 -11.80 -4.00
C ASN A 212 15.02 -10.89 -3.77
N LYS A 213 16.01 -11.36 -3.01
CA LYS A 213 17.27 -10.64 -2.69
C LYS A 213 17.05 -9.22 -2.17
N TYR A 214 15.99 -8.98 -1.38
CA TYR A 214 15.63 -7.64 -0.92
C TYR A 214 16.75 -6.95 -0.14
N ASP A 215 17.44 -7.70 0.72
CA ASP A 215 18.60 -7.22 1.47
C ASP A 215 19.73 -6.72 0.56
N ALA A 216 20.12 -7.51 -0.43
CA ALA A 216 21.16 -7.12 -1.39
C ALA A 216 20.71 -5.91 -2.22
N ARG A 217 19.46 -5.88 -2.69
CA ARG A 217 18.91 -4.75 -3.46
C ARG A 217 18.92 -3.45 -2.66
N LEU A 218 18.54 -3.50 -1.38
CA LEU A 218 18.57 -2.34 -0.48
C LEU A 218 20.00 -1.86 -0.24
N ALA A 219 20.94 -2.78 -0.01
CA ALA A 219 22.36 -2.45 0.17
C ALA A 219 22.94 -1.78 -1.08
N ASP A 220 22.66 -2.32 -2.27
CA ASP A 220 23.12 -1.77 -3.55
C ASP A 220 22.50 -0.38 -3.83
N ALA A 221 21.20 -0.22 -3.58
CA ALA A 221 20.52 1.07 -3.75
C ALA A 221 21.08 2.13 -2.80
N TYR A 222 21.34 1.77 -1.53
CA TYR A 222 21.99 2.66 -0.57
C TYR A 222 23.39 3.07 -1.02
N ALA A 223 24.22 2.13 -1.48
CA ALA A 223 25.56 2.43 -1.96
C ALA A 223 25.54 3.41 -3.14
N LYS A 224 24.60 3.25 -4.08
CA LYS A 224 24.41 4.18 -5.20
C LYS A 224 24.00 5.57 -4.72
N ARG A 225 23.01 5.66 -3.81
CA ARG A 225 22.54 6.94 -3.25
C ARG A 225 23.59 7.66 -2.41
N LYS A 226 24.55 6.94 -1.83
CA LYS A 226 25.70 7.54 -1.11
C LYS A 226 26.78 8.10 -2.02
N ALA A 227 26.87 7.61 -3.26
CA ALA A 227 27.90 8.01 -4.22
C ALA A 227 27.45 9.15 -5.15
N ALA A 228 26.13 9.38 -5.26
CA ALA A 228 25.53 10.50 -5.97
C ALA A 228 25.54 11.78 -5.11
#